data_AF-A0AB37UIJ8-F1
#
_entry.id   AF-A0AB37UIJ8-F1
#
_cell.length_a   1.000
_cell.length_b   1.000
_cell.length_c   1.000
_cell.angle_alpha   90.00
_cell.angle_beta   90.00
_cell.angle_gamma   90.00
#
_symmetry.space_group_name_H-M   'P 1'
#
loop_
_entity.id
_entity.type
_entity.pdbx_description
1 polymer ?
#
loop_
_entity_poly.entity_id
_entity_poly.type
_entity_poly.pdbx_seq_one_letter_code
_entity_poly.pdbx_strand_id
1 'polypeptide(L)'
;MRAVELVIGQIEKEYVGARITIDGERSFVKTGNLIAIAIDHPESRSLDPHVHTHCLIVNATQSPTNGKWYALSNEQILADQQYLGLQYRHHLVLEVQKLGYEIQLLEGGQFEIVGYSRPQLLASSQRQQQTLELAPENPTWEQRNTARLLTRSSKQHVCEEELVRNQRARLQELEIAFVTPSQPRPDLKGTPLTPQILEEAIAHCSEYQVAFRRQDLEKYILSEHLTCDLSRLDDLIAQNTELIRTPETNRVRYTTRLLIRRFPINLLPIRQSDGLNQNIPFRQKWISCQSPLDCPHCFFSQ
;
A
#
# COMPACT_ATOMS: atom_id res chain seq x y z
N MET A 1 6.69 9.22 14.11
CA MET A 1 6.64 7.86 14.71
C MET A 1 5.26 7.23 14.76
N ARG A 2 4.20 7.87 15.28
CA ARG A 2 2.88 7.21 15.46
C ARG A 2 2.33 6.48 14.23
N ALA A 3 2.38 7.11 13.04
CA ALA A 3 1.93 6.49 11.80
C ALA A 3 2.72 5.22 11.43
N VAL A 4 4.03 5.21 11.70
CA VAL A 4 4.89 4.04 11.47
C VAL A 4 4.49 2.89 12.41
N GLU A 5 4.29 3.16 13.69
CA GLU A 5 3.87 2.16 14.68
C GLU A 5 2.55 1.50 14.31
N LEU A 6 1.56 2.28 13.87
CA LEU A 6 0.26 1.75 13.46
C LEU A 6 0.37 0.79 12.27
N VAL A 7 1.16 1.16 11.25
CA VAL A 7 1.36 0.30 10.07
C VAL A 7 2.18 -0.94 10.41
N ILE A 8 3.22 -0.83 11.25
CA ILE A 8 4.00 -1.98 11.71
C ILE A 8 3.12 -2.94 12.54
N GLY A 9 2.27 -2.39 13.42
CA GLY A 9 1.28 -3.18 14.16
C GLY A 9 0.26 -3.87 13.25
N GLN A 10 -0.18 -3.19 12.18
CA GLN A 10 -1.03 -3.82 11.17
C GLN A 10 -0.30 -4.96 10.43
N ILE A 11 0.97 -4.74 10.03
CA ILE A 11 1.81 -5.76 9.41
C ILE A 11 1.91 -6.98 10.33
N GLU A 12 2.28 -6.78 11.60
CA GLU A 12 2.35 -7.85 12.61
C GLU A 12 1.02 -8.61 12.72
N LYS A 13 -0.08 -7.88 12.86
CA LYS A 13 -1.41 -8.46 13.07
C LYS A 13 -1.93 -9.20 11.85
N GLU A 14 -1.69 -8.73 10.63
CA GLU A 14 -2.40 -9.19 9.43
C GLU A 14 -1.52 -10.03 8.51
N TYR A 15 -0.24 -9.71 8.41
CA TYR A 15 0.66 -10.24 7.38
C TYR A 15 1.70 -11.22 7.91
N VAL A 16 2.08 -11.13 9.18
CA VAL A 16 3.19 -11.92 9.72
C VAL A 16 2.82 -13.39 9.90
N GLY A 17 3.60 -14.23 9.23
CA GLY A 17 3.47 -15.68 9.25
C GLY A 17 4.72 -16.36 8.70
N ALA A 18 4.71 -17.69 8.73
CA ALA A 18 5.77 -18.54 8.21
C ALA A 18 5.19 -19.63 7.31
N ARG A 19 5.99 -20.16 6.39
CA ARG A 19 5.62 -21.35 5.62
C ARG A 19 6.13 -22.59 6.33
N ILE A 20 5.21 -23.39 6.87
CA ILE A 20 5.50 -24.58 7.68
C ILE A 20 5.03 -25.81 6.92
N THR A 21 5.84 -26.87 6.92
CA THR A 21 5.43 -28.17 6.37
C THR A 21 4.74 -28.99 7.47
N ILE A 22 3.49 -29.35 7.25
CA ILE A 22 2.66 -30.18 8.13
C ILE A 22 2.20 -31.37 7.28
N ASP A 23 2.51 -32.60 7.71
CA ASP A 23 2.13 -33.83 7.00
C ASP A 23 2.51 -33.88 5.51
N GLY A 24 3.65 -33.28 5.16
CA GLY A 24 4.16 -33.21 3.79
C GLY A 24 3.64 -32.04 2.95
N GLU A 25 2.65 -31.29 3.45
CA GLU A 25 2.11 -30.11 2.78
C GLU A 25 2.65 -28.81 3.37
N ARG A 26 3.14 -27.92 2.50
CA ARG A 26 3.66 -26.60 2.91
C ARG A 26 2.54 -25.58 2.94
N SER A 27 2.11 -25.19 4.14
CA SER A 27 1.05 -24.21 4.35
C SER A 27 1.61 -22.90 4.93
N PHE A 28 0.91 -21.78 4.66
CA PHE A 28 1.17 -20.52 5.35
C PHE A 28 0.47 -20.56 6.70
N VAL A 29 1.24 -20.37 7.77
CA VAL A 29 0.74 -20.32 9.14
C VAL A 29 0.99 -18.94 9.68
N LYS A 30 -0.08 -18.26 10.08
CA LYS A 30 -0.01 -16.94 10.72
C LYS A 30 0.58 -17.08 12.11
N THR A 31 1.58 -16.26 12.42
CA THR A 31 2.32 -16.33 13.69
C THR A 31 2.03 -15.13 14.59
N GLY A 32 1.76 -13.96 14.00
CA GLY A 32 1.31 -12.77 14.75
C GLY A 32 2.33 -12.20 15.73
N ASN A 33 3.63 -12.41 15.48
CA ASN A 33 4.71 -11.83 16.26
C ASN A 33 5.86 -11.38 15.35
N LEU A 34 6.32 -10.15 15.55
CA LEU A 34 7.31 -9.47 14.70
C LEU A 34 8.40 -8.84 15.56
N ILE A 35 9.65 -8.89 15.09
CA ILE A 35 10.73 -8.06 15.63
C ILE A 35 11.10 -7.04 14.55
N ALA A 36 10.92 -5.76 14.86
CA ALA A 36 11.25 -4.66 13.97
C ALA A 36 12.05 -3.58 14.71
N ILE A 37 13.02 -2.98 14.01
CA ILE A 37 13.78 -1.81 14.49
C ILE A 37 13.41 -0.64 13.59
N ALA A 38 12.88 0.44 14.17
CA ALA A 38 12.57 1.67 13.47
C ALA A 38 13.66 2.72 13.71
N ILE A 39 14.23 3.25 12.63
CA ILE A 39 15.31 4.24 12.67
C ILE A 39 14.89 5.46 11.85
N ASP A 40 14.72 6.59 12.52
CA ASP A 40 14.38 7.86 11.86
C ASP A 40 15.62 8.53 11.28
N HIS A 41 15.44 9.10 10.09
CA HIS A 41 16.42 9.93 9.41
C HIS A 41 15.78 11.24 8.96
N PRO A 42 16.33 12.40 9.34
CA PRO A 42 15.76 13.70 8.98
C PRO A 42 16.12 14.17 7.55
N GLU A 43 17.17 13.61 6.94
CA GLU A 43 17.75 14.12 5.70
C GLU A 43 17.82 13.14 4.54
N SER A 44 17.79 13.69 3.33
CA SER A 44 18.03 12.96 2.10
C SER A 44 19.54 12.73 1.87
N ARG A 45 19.90 11.94 0.86
CA ARG A 45 21.32 11.80 0.45
C ARG A 45 21.95 13.11 -0.01
N SER A 46 21.13 14.05 -0.48
CA SER A 46 21.55 15.40 -0.89
C SER A 46 21.42 16.40 0.25
N LEU A 47 21.26 15.93 1.49
CA LEU A 47 21.09 16.72 2.72
C LEU A 47 19.84 17.61 2.75
N ASP A 48 18.91 17.42 1.80
CA ASP A 48 17.58 18.05 1.81
C ASP A 48 16.74 17.54 3.00
N PRO A 49 15.84 18.36 3.58
CA PRO A 49 14.87 17.90 4.56
C PRO A 49 14.01 16.76 4.00
N HIS A 50 14.13 15.56 4.57
CA HIS A 50 13.41 14.38 4.11
C HIS A 50 13.28 13.38 5.27
N VAL A 51 12.28 13.62 6.12
CA VAL A 51 11.99 12.75 7.25
C VAL A 51 11.49 11.40 6.74
N HIS A 52 12.21 10.34 7.05
CA HIS A 52 11.83 8.97 6.71
C HIS A 52 12.31 7.98 7.77
N THR A 53 11.60 6.87 7.90
CA THR A 53 11.91 5.83 8.89
C THR A 53 12.31 4.55 8.17
N HIS A 54 13.51 4.03 8.46
CA HIS A 54 13.89 2.69 8.08
C HIS A 54 13.36 1.69 9.12
N CYS A 55 12.39 0.87 8.70
CA CYS A 55 11.87 -0.24 9.49
C CYS A 55 12.58 -1.53 9.10
N LEU A 56 13.58 -1.94 9.88
CA LEU A 56 14.31 -3.19 9.70
C LEU A 56 13.52 -4.32 10.36
N ILE A 57 12.86 -5.13 9.54
CA ILE A 57 12.15 -6.34 10.00
C ILE A 57 13.12 -7.50 10.04
N VAL A 58 13.26 -8.12 11.22
CA VAL A 58 14.06 -9.34 11.37
C VAL A 58 13.36 -10.50 10.67
N ASN A 59 14.11 -11.28 9.88
CA ASN A 59 13.59 -12.47 9.18
C ASN A 59 13.40 -13.66 10.13
N ALA A 60 12.61 -13.47 11.18
CA ALA A 60 12.33 -14.47 12.20
C ALA A 60 10.94 -14.23 12.79
N THR A 61 10.17 -15.29 12.93
CA THR A 61 8.89 -15.29 13.65
C THR A 61 8.67 -16.65 14.31
N GLN A 62 8.03 -16.66 15.47
CA GLN A 62 7.83 -17.86 16.28
C GLN A 62 6.44 -18.46 16.00
N SER A 63 6.38 -19.75 15.72
CA SER A 63 5.10 -20.44 15.57
C SER A 63 4.41 -20.58 16.93
N PRO A 64 3.15 -20.12 17.08
CA PRO A 64 2.43 -20.23 18.34
C PRO A 64 2.04 -21.69 18.65
N THR A 65 2.03 -22.59 17.66
CA THR A 65 1.61 -23.98 17.85
C THR A 65 2.70 -24.89 18.37
N ASN A 66 3.97 -24.61 18.03
CA ASN A 66 5.10 -25.48 18.37
C ASN A 66 6.29 -24.75 19.00
N GLY A 67 6.22 -23.42 19.16
CA GLY A 67 7.27 -22.60 19.79
C GLY A 67 8.56 -22.46 18.98
N LYS A 68 8.65 -23.04 17.77
CA LYS A 68 9.86 -22.98 16.94
C LYS A 68 9.91 -21.67 16.16
N TRP A 69 11.13 -21.19 15.92
CA TRP A 69 11.39 -20.03 15.08
C TRP A 69 11.51 -20.45 13.62
N TYR A 70 10.90 -19.65 12.75
CA TYR A 70 10.91 -19.82 11.31
C TYR A 70 11.28 -18.51 10.63
N ALA A 71 11.71 -18.60 9.36
CA ALA A 71 11.82 -17.43 8.51
C ALA A 71 10.43 -16.82 8.27
N LEU A 72 10.37 -15.48 8.33
CA LEU A 72 9.17 -14.73 8.08
C LEU A 72 8.84 -14.78 6.57
N SER A 73 7.56 -15.00 6.25
CA SER A 73 7.07 -14.93 4.87
C SER A 73 6.71 -13.47 4.53
N ASN A 74 7.40 -12.88 3.56
CA ASN A 74 7.23 -11.49 3.15
C ASN A 74 6.32 -11.31 1.92
N GLU A 75 5.85 -12.41 1.32
CA GLU A 75 5.10 -12.41 0.05
C GLU A 75 3.88 -11.48 0.09
N GLN A 76 3.10 -11.54 1.17
CA GLN A 76 1.88 -10.74 1.32
C GLN A 76 2.19 -9.26 1.60
N ILE A 77 3.28 -8.98 2.35
CA ILE A 77 3.74 -7.61 2.61
C ILE A 77 4.14 -6.95 1.30
N LEU A 78 4.89 -7.67 0.44
CA LEU A 78 5.30 -7.18 -0.87
C LEU A 78 4.12 -7.00 -1.82
N ALA A 79 3.16 -7.94 -1.82
CA ALA A 79 1.95 -7.83 -2.64
C ALA A 79 1.11 -6.59 -2.27
N ASP A 80 1.03 -6.26 -0.98
CA ASP A 80 0.22 -5.15 -0.48
C ASP A 80 1.03 -3.88 -0.16
N GLN A 81 2.27 -3.76 -0.63
CA GLN A 81 3.16 -2.62 -0.34
C GLN A 81 2.52 -1.24 -0.64
N GLN A 82 1.73 -1.15 -1.71
CA GLN A 82 1.05 0.10 -2.09
C GLN A 82 -0.05 0.45 -1.08
N TYR A 83 -0.81 -0.56 -0.65
CA TYR A 83 -1.87 -0.42 0.34
C TYR A 83 -1.29 -0.05 1.72
N LEU A 84 -0.23 -0.72 2.16
CA LEU A 84 0.49 -0.36 3.40
C LEU A 84 1.05 1.07 3.34
N GLY A 85 1.51 1.51 2.17
CA GLY A 85 1.93 2.90 1.94
C GLY A 85 0.78 3.91 2.03
N LEU A 86 -0.44 3.54 1.61
CA LEU A 86 -1.64 4.36 1.78
C LEU A 86 -2.06 4.43 3.25
N GLN A 87 -2.02 3.31 3.97
CA GLN A 87 -2.29 3.27 5.42
C GLN A 87 -1.34 4.19 6.20
N TYR A 88 -0.05 4.18 5.84
CA TYR A 88 0.92 5.11 6.42
C TYR A 88 0.52 6.58 6.18
N ARG A 89 0.18 6.94 4.93
CA ARG A 89 -0.21 8.31 4.58
C ARG A 89 -1.53 8.72 5.24
N HIS A 90 -2.48 7.80 5.33
CA HIS A 90 -3.74 7.99 6.05
C HIS A 90 -3.50 8.33 7.53
N HIS A 91 -2.72 7.51 8.24
CA HIS A 91 -2.38 7.80 9.63
C HIS A 91 -1.59 9.10 9.78
N LEU A 92 -0.63 9.35 8.89
CA LEU A 92 0.18 10.56 8.93
C LEU A 92 -0.67 11.82 8.73
N VAL A 93 -1.57 11.84 7.74
CA VAL A 93 -2.40 13.03 7.46
C VAL A 93 -3.33 13.34 8.63
N LEU A 94 -3.87 12.31 9.30
CA LEU A 94 -4.71 12.51 10.48
C LEU A 94 -3.90 13.12 11.64
N GLU A 95 -2.69 12.63 11.91
CA GLU A 95 -1.82 13.21 12.94
C GLU A 95 -1.43 14.65 12.60
N VAL A 96 -1.14 14.95 11.32
CA VAL A 96 -0.85 16.32 10.85
C VAL A 96 -2.05 17.25 11.06
N GLN A 97 -3.27 16.80 10.74
CA GLN A 97 -4.50 17.58 10.96
C GLN A 97 -4.81 17.79 12.45
N LYS A 98 -4.54 16.80 13.30
CA LYS A 98 -4.65 16.91 14.77
C LYS A 98 -3.71 17.96 15.35
N LEU A 99 -2.54 18.17 14.73
CA LEU A 99 -1.62 19.25 15.10
C LEU A 99 -2.10 20.63 14.65
N GLY A 100 -3.18 20.72 13.87
CA GLY A 100 -3.76 21.99 13.40
C GLY A 100 -3.28 22.45 12.03
N TYR A 101 -2.48 21.65 11.31
CA TYR A 101 -2.10 21.94 9.94
C TYR A 101 -3.26 21.73 8.97
N GLU A 102 -3.39 22.63 8.01
CA GLU A 102 -4.26 22.46 6.86
C GLU A 102 -3.54 21.65 5.78
N ILE A 103 -4.28 20.79 5.09
CA ILE A 103 -3.73 19.83 4.12
C ILE A 103 -4.46 19.97 2.78
N GLN A 104 -3.70 19.85 1.71
CA GLN A 104 -4.19 19.71 0.34
C GLN A 104 -4.04 18.25 -0.06
N LEU A 105 -5.16 17.62 -0.43
CA LEU A 105 -5.13 16.26 -1.00
C LEU A 105 -4.72 16.31 -2.47
N LEU A 106 -3.95 15.32 -2.88
CA LEU A 106 -3.46 15.11 -4.23
C LEU A 106 -3.86 13.70 -4.69
N GLU A 107 -3.81 13.47 -6.01
CA GLU A 107 -4.16 12.17 -6.61
C GLU A 107 -3.34 11.00 -6.01
N GLY A 108 -3.95 9.82 -5.98
CA GLY A 108 -3.28 8.59 -5.52
C GLY A 108 -2.98 8.56 -4.02
N GLY A 109 -3.82 9.24 -3.22
CA GLY A 109 -3.69 9.32 -1.76
C GLY A 109 -2.43 10.03 -1.31
N GLN A 110 -1.95 11.01 -2.08
CA GLN A 110 -0.87 11.91 -1.67
C GLN A 110 -1.45 13.16 -1.00
N PHE A 111 -0.64 13.87 -0.22
CA PHE A 111 -1.05 15.14 0.37
C PHE A 111 0.15 16.06 0.61
N GLU A 112 -0.11 17.36 0.66
CA GLU A 112 0.86 18.40 1.02
C GLU A 112 0.26 19.30 2.11
N ILE A 113 1.12 19.95 2.91
CA ILE A 113 0.68 20.97 3.89
C ILE A 113 0.42 22.27 3.14
N VAL A 114 -0.74 22.90 3.39
CA VAL A 114 -1.08 24.20 2.80
C VAL A 114 -0.15 25.28 3.34
N GLY A 115 0.31 26.16 2.46
CA GLY A 115 1.21 27.27 2.78
C GLY A 115 2.59 27.17 2.12
N TYR A 116 2.88 26.05 1.45
CA TYR A 116 4.05 25.91 0.59
C TYR A 116 3.63 25.88 -0.88
N SER A 117 4.29 26.68 -1.73
CA SER A 117 4.06 26.64 -3.16
C SER A 117 4.80 25.48 -3.82
N ARG A 118 4.29 25.01 -4.97
CA ARG A 118 4.93 23.93 -5.72
C ARG A 118 6.39 24.23 -6.10
N PRO A 119 6.76 25.45 -6.57
CA PRO A 119 8.16 25.79 -6.83
C PRO A 119 9.05 25.67 -5.59
N GLN A 120 8.57 26.10 -4.42
CA GLN A 120 9.31 25.99 -3.16
C GLN A 120 9.58 24.52 -2.78
N LEU A 121 8.57 23.66 -2.88
CA LEU A 121 8.70 22.23 -2.59
C LEU A 121 9.69 21.55 -3.55
N LEU A 122 9.61 21.86 -4.85
CA LEU A 122 10.54 21.34 -5.85
C LEU A 122 11.97 21.83 -5.60
N ALA A 123 12.14 23.12 -5.28
CA ALA A 123 13.44 23.71 -4.97
C ALA A 123 14.07 23.11 -3.71
N SER A 124 13.27 22.57 -2.78
CA SER A 124 13.74 21.81 -1.61
C SER A 124 13.97 20.31 -1.86
N SER A 125 13.80 19.84 -3.11
CA SER A 125 13.87 18.42 -3.50
C SER A 125 14.92 18.17 -4.59
N GLN A 126 16.21 18.46 -4.33
CA GLN A 126 17.27 18.42 -5.36
C GLN A 126 17.36 17.05 -6.03
N ARG A 127 17.24 15.99 -5.23
CA ARG A 127 17.30 14.63 -5.76
C ARG A 127 16.20 14.34 -6.77
N GLN A 128 15.00 14.85 -6.53
CA GLN A 128 13.88 14.68 -7.45
C GLN A 128 14.17 15.44 -8.75
N GLN A 129 14.68 16.66 -8.67
CA GLN A 129 15.06 17.45 -9.85
C GLN A 129 16.12 16.73 -10.69
N GLN A 130 17.22 16.28 -10.08
CA GLN A 130 18.27 15.52 -10.76
C GLN A 130 17.73 14.26 -11.45
N THR A 131 16.80 13.55 -10.78
CA THR A 131 16.18 12.35 -11.35
C THR A 131 15.32 12.70 -12.57
N LEU A 132 14.56 13.79 -12.51
CA LEU A 132 13.70 14.25 -13.61
C LEU A 132 14.51 14.75 -14.80
N GLU A 133 15.66 15.39 -14.57
CA GLU A 133 16.58 15.85 -15.62
C GLU A 133 17.19 14.68 -16.41
N LEU A 134 17.48 13.55 -15.76
CA LEU A 134 18.02 12.36 -16.42
C LEU A 134 16.96 11.42 -16.98
N ALA A 135 15.71 11.52 -16.53
CA ALA A 135 14.65 10.61 -16.98
C ALA A 135 14.03 11.11 -18.30
N PRO A 136 13.73 10.21 -19.25
CA PRO A 136 12.99 10.59 -20.45
C PRO A 136 11.58 11.08 -20.09
N GLU A 137 10.95 11.83 -20.99
CA GLU A 137 9.55 12.25 -20.84
C GLU A 137 8.65 11.00 -20.79
N ASN A 138 7.87 10.85 -19.71
CA ASN A 138 7.08 9.65 -19.38
C ASN A 138 7.90 8.35 -19.23
N PRO A 139 8.80 8.27 -18.24
CA PRO A 139 9.72 7.16 -18.09
C PRO A 139 9.03 5.90 -17.57
N THR A 140 9.43 4.72 -18.09
CA THR A 140 9.06 3.42 -17.51
C THR A 140 9.63 3.27 -16.10
N TRP A 141 9.18 2.25 -15.36
CA TRP A 141 9.70 1.99 -14.01
C TRP A 141 11.22 1.76 -14.01
N GLU A 142 11.73 0.97 -14.96
CA GLU A 142 13.15 0.65 -15.11
C GLU A 142 13.97 1.90 -15.44
N GLN A 143 13.46 2.75 -16.33
CA GLN A 143 14.10 4.01 -16.70
C GLN A 143 14.18 4.97 -15.51
N ARG A 144 13.08 5.12 -14.74
CA ARG A 144 13.09 5.91 -13.49
C ARG A 144 14.07 5.35 -12.49
N ASN A 145 14.10 4.03 -12.31
CA ASN A 145 15.00 3.39 -11.36
C ASN A 145 16.47 3.61 -11.77
N THR A 146 16.77 3.52 -13.07
CA THR A 146 18.09 3.76 -13.63
C THR A 146 18.53 5.21 -13.39
N ALA A 147 17.69 6.20 -13.71
CA ALA A 147 17.95 7.61 -13.42
C ALA A 147 18.20 7.86 -11.92
N ARG A 148 17.39 7.24 -11.03
CA ARG A 148 17.56 7.32 -9.56
C ARG A 148 18.88 6.73 -9.04
N LEU A 149 19.41 5.70 -9.71
CA LEU A 149 20.67 5.07 -9.37
C LEU A 149 21.86 5.87 -9.89
N LEU A 150 21.76 6.42 -11.10
CA LEU A 150 22.80 7.25 -11.70
C LEU A 150 22.98 8.60 -10.98
N THR A 151 21.89 9.21 -10.51
CA THR A 151 21.92 10.46 -9.71
C THR A 151 22.33 10.25 -8.26
N ARG A 152 22.63 9.02 -7.85
CA ARG A 152 22.84 8.69 -6.44
C ARG A 152 24.26 9.05 -6.00
N SER A 153 24.40 10.18 -5.33
CA SER A 153 25.65 10.53 -4.64
C SER A 153 25.94 9.61 -3.44
N SER A 154 27.21 9.54 -3.07
CA SER A 154 27.65 8.97 -1.78
C SER A 154 27.00 9.76 -0.63
N LYS A 155 26.72 9.07 0.49
CA LYS A 155 26.24 9.76 1.68
C LYS A 155 27.37 10.64 2.21
N GLN A 156 27.12 11.94 2.33
CA GLN A 156 27.99 12.85 3.05
C GLN A 156 27.63 12.76 4.53
N HIS A 157 28.65 12.71 5.39
CA HIS A 157 28.48 12.78 6.83
C HIS A 157 28.78 14.21 7.27
N VAL A 158 27.73 14.93 7.63
CA VAL A 158 27.79 16.29 8.18
C VAL A 158 27.23 16.22 9.60
N CYS A 159 27.78 17.00 10.54
CA CYS A 159 27.23 17.04 11.88
C CYS A 159 25.83 17.69 11.87
N GLU A 160 24.99 17.33 12.84
CA GLU A 160 23.59 17.78 12.89
C GLU A 160 23.47 19.32 12.93
N GLU A 161 24.35 19.99 13.68
CA GLU A 161 24.37 21.45 13.79
C GLU A 161 24.61 22.14 12.44
N GLU A 162 25.56 21.61 11.66
CA GLU A 162 25.88 22.13 10.34
C GLU A 162 24.76 21.81 9.33
N LEU A 163 24.19 20.61 9.39
CA LEU A 163 23.03 20.23 8.57
C LEU A 163 21.87 21.20 8.77
N VAL A 164 21.46 21.43 10.02
CA VAL A 164 20.36 22.35 10.35
C VAL A 164 20.67 23.78 9.91
N ARG A 165 21.91 24.23 10.09
CA ARG A 165 22.34 25.56 9.64
C ARG A 165 22.23 25.71 8.12
N ASN A 166 22.73 24.74 7.37
CA ASN A 166 22.72 24.75 5.90
C ASN A 166 21.28 24.69 5.36
N GLN A 167 20.44 23.86 5.97
CA GLN A 167 19.02 23.79 5.61
C GLN A 167 18.29 25.11 5.88
N ARG A 168 18.51 25.74 7.04
CA ARG A 168 17.90 27.05 7.36
C ARG A 168 18.35 28.16 6.43
N ALA A 169 19.65 28.25 6.12
CA ALA A 169 20.18 29.23 5.18
C ALA A 169 19.50 29.08 3.80
N ARG A 170 19.36 27.84 3.33
CA ARG A 170 18.69 27.56 2.07
C ARG A 170 17.20 27.87 2.06
N LEU A 171 16.48 27.58 3.15
CA LEU A 171 15.07 27.98 3.27
C LEU A 171 14.91 29.50 3.20
N GLN A 172 15.86 30.27 3.77
CA GLN A 172 15.87 31.72 3.66
C GLN A 172 16.13 32.20 2.22
N GLU A 173 17.09 31.60 1.52
CA GLU A 173 17.37 31.89 0.10
C GLU A 173 16.16 31.61 -0.81
N LEU A 174 15.38 30.58 -0.49
CA LEU A 174 14.16 30.20 -1.21
C LEU A 174 12.91 30.95 -0.73
N GLU A 175 13.06 31.88 0.23
CA GLU A 175 11.95 32.63 0.84
C GLU A 175 10.83 31.71 1.39
N ILE A 176 11.22 30.55 1.93
CA ILE A 176 10.31 29.57 2.52
C ILE A 176 10.16 29.87 4.02
N ALA A 177 8.98 30.35 4.41
CA ALA A 177 8.61 30.52 5.80
C ALA A 177 7.97 29.24 6.37
N PHE A 178 8.13 29.00 7.67
CA PHE A 178 7.43 27.90 8.34
C PHE A 178 5.93 28.19 8.46
N VAL A 179 5.12 27.23 8.05
CA VAL A 179 3.66 27.28 8.24
C VAL A 179 3.32 27.23 9.73
N THR A 180 2.51 28.19 10.18
CA THR A 180 1.98 28.22 11.55
C THR A 180 0.66 27.44 11.59
N PRO A 181 0.56 26.33 12.35
CA PRO A 181 -0.68 25.58 12.45
C PRO A 181 -1.76 26.37 13.21
N SER A 182 -3.01 26.02 12.94
CA SER A 182 -4.15 26.43 13.77
C SER A 182 -4.13 25.71 15.13
N GLN A 183 -5.14 25.96 15.97
CA GLN A 183 -5.27 25.27 17.25
C GLN A 183 -5.31 23.74 17.07
N PRO A 184 -4.59 22.96 17.91
CA PRO A 184 -4.62 21.51 17.87
C PRO A 184 -6.03 20.93 18.05
N ARG A 185 -6.30 19.84 17.34
CA ARG A 185 -7.58 19.12 17.32
C ARG A 185 -7.36 17.64 17.65
N PRO A 186 -7.01 17.27 18.89
CA PRO A 186 -6.60 15.91 19.25
C PRO A 186 -7.68 14.85 18.99
N ASP A 187 -8.96 15.23 19.06
CA ASP A 187 -10.10 14.33 18.87
C ASP A 187 -10.53 14.14 17.40
N LEU A 188 -9.78 14.68 16.43
CA LEU A 188 -10.08 14.52 15.01
C LEU A 188 -9.91 13.05 14.59
N LYS A 189 -10.96 12.45 14.02
CA LYS A 189 -11.00 11.04 13.59
C LYS A 189 -10.98 10.82 12.08
N GLY A 190 -10.96 11.89 11.29
CA GLY A 190 -11.10 11.83 9.83
C GLY A 190 -12.52 12.09 9.35
N THR A 191 -12.73 12.03 8.04
CA THR A 191 -14.05 12.18 7.42
C THR A 191 -14.82 10.85 7.54
N PRO A 192 -16.14 10.88 7.81
CA PRO A 192 -16.88 9.64 8.00
C PRO A 192 -17.02 8.85 6.69
N LEU A 193 -16.76 7.55 6.74
CA LEU A 193 -17.08 6.64 5.64
C LEU A 193 -18.60 6.60 5.41
N THR A 194 -19.02 6.92 4.18
CA THR A 194 -20.43 6.90 3.76
C THR A 194 -20.73 5.65 2.91
N PRO A 195 -22.00 5.22 2.82
CA PRO A 195 -22.40 4.15 1.90
C PRO A 195 -22.01 4.43 0.44
N GLN A 196 -22.08 5.69 0.01
CA GLN A 196 -21.72 6.10 -1.34
C GLN A 196 -20.22 5.85 -1.64
N ILE A 197 -19.33 6.22 -0.71
CA ILE A 197 -17.89 5.97 -0.87
C ILE A 197 -17.62 4.46 -0.97
N LEU A 198 -18.33 3.64 -0.18
CA LEU A 198 -18.22 2.19 -0.26
C LEU A 198 -18.73 1.67 -1.63
N GLU A 199 -19.84 2.19 -2.13
CA GLU A 199 -20.39 1.81 -3.44
C GLU A 199 -19.43 2.15 -4.60
N GLU A 200 -18.79 3.33 -4.55
CA GLU A 200 -17.75 3.72 -5.50
C GLU A 200 -16.55 2.75 -5.47
N ALA A 201 -16.09 2.36 -4.28
CA ALA A 201 -15.03 1.37 -4.11
C ALA A 201 -15.42 -0.01 -4.65
N ILE A 202 -16.64 -0.46 -4.36
CA ILE A 202 -17.17 -1.75 -4.86
C ILE A 202 -17.24 -1.72 -6.39
N ALA A 203 -17.76 -0.64 -6.98
CA ALA A 203 -17.86 -0.49 -8.42
C ALA A 203 -16.49 -0.59 -9.07
N HIS A 204 -15.50 0.18 -8.57
CA HIS A 204 -14.13 0.15 -9.05
C HIS A 204 -13.50 -1.26 -8.96
N CYS A 205 -13.58 -1.92 -7.80
CA CYS A 205 -13.01 -3.26 -7.64
C CYS A 205 -13.70 -4.29 -8.56
N SER A 206 -15.01 -4.18 -8.74
CA SER A 206 -15.80 -5.10 -9.56
C SER A 206 -15.59 -4.94 -11.07
N GLU A 207 -15.05 -3.79 -11.51
CA GLU A 207 -14.71 -3.55 -12.93
C GLU A 207 -13.51 -4.41 -13.35
N TYR A 208 -12.50 -4.52 -12.48
CA TYR A 208 -11.24 -5.20 -12.80
C TYR A 208 -11.15 -6.62 -12.24
N GLN A 209 -11.95 -6.98 -11.23
CA GLN A 209 -11.82 -8.24 -10.52
C GLN A 209 -13.19 -8.91 -10.25
N VAL A 210 -13.27 -10.21 -10.53
CA VAL A 210 -14.46 -11.02 -10.21
C VAL A 210 -14.61 -11.23 -8.70
N ALA A 211 -13.50 -11.30 -7.97
CA ALA A 211 -13.47 -11.38 -6.53
C ALA A 211 -12.29 -10.58 -5.99
N PHE A 212 -12.53 -9.76 -4.96
CA PHE A 212 -11.58 -8.83 -4.36
C PHE A 212 -11.58 -8.97 -2.84
N ARG A 213 -10.53 -8.50 -2.18
CA ARG A 213 -10.37 -8.53 -0.72
C ARG A 213 -10.89 -7.23 -0.11
N ARG A 214 -11.04 -7.23 1.21
CA ARG A 214 -11.30 -6.01 1.98
C ARG A 214 -10.21 -4.96 1.75
N GLN A 215 -8.94 -5.37 1.73
CA GLN A 215 -7.81 -4.47 1.49
C GLN A 215 -7.89 -3.77 0.14
N ASP A 216 -8.49 -4.41 -0.88
CA ASP A 216 -8.64 -3.82 -2.20
C ASP A 216 -9.68 -2.68 -2.19
N LEU A 217 -10.75 -2.81 -1.40
CA LEU A 217 -11.71 -1.72 -1.14
C LEU A 217 -11.04 -0.57 -0.38
N GLU A 218 -10.33 -0.88 0.71
CA GLU A 218 -9.63 0.15 1.50
C GLU A 218 -8.57 0.87 0.69
N LYS A 219 -7.86 0.17 -0.19
CA LYS A 219 -6.87 0.76 -1.09
C LYS A 219 -7.50 1.85 -1.97
N TYR A 220 -8.67 1.58 -2.55
CA TYR A 220 -9.39 2.57 -3.34
C TYR A 220 -9.89 3.73 -2.46
N ILE A 221 -10.54 3.42 -1.33
CA ILE A 221 -11.07 4.45 -0.44
C ILE A 221 -9.96 5.40 0.01
N LEU A 222 -8.77 4.89 0.36
CA LEU A 222 -7.66 5.74 0.78
C LEU A 222 -6.92 6.43 -0.38
N SER A 223 -7.03 5.94 -1.63
CA SER A 223 -6.47 6.65 -2.79
C SER A 223 -7.28 7.89 -3.14
N GLU A 224 -8.62 7.80 -3.04
CA GLU A 224 -9.54 8.89 -3.38
C GLU A 224 -9.92 9.75 -2.17
N HIS A 225 -10.02 9.13 -0.99
CA HIS A 225 -10.47 9.75 0.26
C HIS A 225 -9.49 9.46 1.40
N LEU A 226 -8.26 9.95 1.27
CA LEU A 226 -7.17 9.66 2.22
C LEU A 226 -7.49 9.90 3.70
N THR A 227 -8.37 10.86 4.01
CA THR A 227 -8.75 11.21 5.40
C THR A 227 -9.95 10.42 5.92
N CYS A 228 -10.50 9.48 5.15
CA CYS A 228 -11.69 8.72 5.49
C CYS A 228 -11.45 7.77 6.67
N ASP A 229 -12.32 7.82 7.67
CA ASP A 229 -12.32 6.91 8.81
C ASP A 229 -12.92 5.56 8.42
N LEU A 230 -12.05 4.54 8.37
CA LEU A 230 -12.40 3.18 8.00
C LEU A 230 -13.04 2.36 9.14
N SER A 231 -13.25 2.94 10.33
CA SER A 231 -13.79 2.24 11.51
C SER A 231 -15.15 1.57 11.27
N ARG A 232 -15.98 2.13 10.38
CA ARG A 232 -17.32 1.63 10.03
C ARG A 232 -17.35 0.73 8.80
N LEU A 233 -16.20 0.40 8.21
CA LEU A 233 -16.15 -0.36 6.96
C LEU A 233 -16.80 -1.74 7.07
N ASP A 234 -16.53 -2.48 8.15
CA ASP A 234 -17.13 -3.80 8.36
C ASP A 234 -18.65 -3.74 8.49
N ASP A 235 -19.16 -2.74 9.22
CA ASP A 235 -20.59 -2.54 9.40
C ASP A 235 -21.27 -2.24 8.06
N LEU A 236 -20.67 -1.38 7.24
CA LEU A 236 -21.19 -1.03 5.93
C LEU A 236 -21.10 -2.20 4.94
N ILE A 237 -20.02 -2.98 4.97
CA ILE A 237 -19.90 -4.21 4.17
C ILE A 237 -21.00 -5.21 4.58
N ALA A 238 -21.24 -5.38 5.87
CA ALA A 238 -22.26 -6.32 6.38
C ALA A 238 -23.69 -5.88 6.03
N GLN A 239 -23.94 -4.57 5.94
CA GLN A 239 -25.23 -3.99 5.56
C GLN A 239 -25.44 -3.91 4.04
N ASN A 240 -24.37 -4.02 3.24
CA ASN A 240 -24.46 -3.90 1.80
C ASN A 240 -25.10 -5.15 1.18
N THR A 241 -26.17 -4.95 0.40
CA THR A 241 -26.92 -6.06 -0.20
C THR A 241 -26.29 -6.62 -1.47
N GLU A 242 -25.41 -5.87 -2.13
CA GLU A 242 -24.76 -6.27 -3.39
C GLU A 242 -23.53 -7.14 -3.16
N LEU A 243 -22.81 -6.95 -2.06
CA LEU A 243 -21.64 -7.75 -1.71
C LEU A 243 -22.03 -9.17 -1.27
N ILE A 244 -21.31 -10.14 -1.82
CA ILE A 244 -21.39 -11.55 -1.44
C ILE A 244 -20.00 -11.99 -0.98
N ARG A 245 -19.93 -12.48 0.25
CA ARG A 245 -18.72 -13.09 0.82
C ARG A 245 -18.52 -14.49 0.22
N THR A 246 -17.34 -14.78 -0.30
CA THR A 246 -17.01 -16.11 -0.85
C THR A 246 -16.69 -17.10 0.28
N PRO A 247 -16.92 -18.42 0.08
CA PRO A 247 -16.74 -19.43 1.11
C PRO A 247 -15.29 -19.90 1.33
N GLU A 248 -14.28 -19.29 0.68
CA GLU A 248 -12.87 -19.72 0.82
C GLU A 248 -12.43 -19.68 2.30
N THR A 249 -11.95 -20.83 2.80
CA THR A 249 -11.73 -21.10 4.23
C THR A 249 -10.62 -20.26 4.88
N ASN A 250 -9.63 -19.84 4.10
CA ASN A 250 -8.43 -19.16 4.63
C ASN A 250 -8.25 -17.72 4.16
N ARG A 251 -9.06 -17.22 3.22
CA ARG A 251 -8.98 -15.85 2.70
C ARG A 251 -10.37 -15.33 2.37
N VAL A 252 -10.85 -14.36 3.14
CA VAL A 252 -12.14 -13.72 2.88
C VAL A 252 -12.03 -12.88 1.62
N ARG A 253 -12.86 -13.20 0.63
CA ARG A 253 -13.05 -12.39 -0.57
C ARG A 253 -14.51 -12.03 -0.73
N TYR A 254 -14.73 -11.00 -1.51
CA TYR A 254 -16.03 -10.45 -1.85
C TYR A 254 -16.21 -10.45 -3.37
N THR A 255 -17.43 -10.70 -3.81
CA THR A 255 -17.88 -10.49 -5.19
C THR A 255 -19.21 -9.74 -5.16
N THR A 256 -19.73 -9.31 -6.31
CA THR A 256 -21.01 -8.60 -6.39
C THR A 256 -22.10 -9.45 -7.02
N ARG A 257 -23.36 -9.25 -6.60
CA ARG A 257 -24.53 -9.85 -7.26
C ARG A 257 -24.59 -9.52 -8.74
N LEU A 258 -24.24 -8.29 -9.10
CA LEU A 258 -24.14 -7.85 -10.50
C LEU A 258 -23.18 -8.73 -11.31
N LEU A 259 -21.99 -9.02 -10.79
CA LEU A 259 -21.00 -9.86 -11.49
C LEU A 259 -21.52 -11.29 -11.67
N ILE A 260 -22.14 -11.89 -10.65
CA ILE A 260 -22.74 -13.23 -10.77
C ILE A 260 -23.84 -13.26 -11.83
N ARG A 261 -24.65 -12.19 -11.93
CA ARG A 261 -25.70 -12.06 -12.96
C ARG A 261 -25.12 -11.84 -14.36
N ARG A 262 -24.02 -11.08 -14.48
CA ARG A 262 -23.35 -10.76 -15.75
C ARG A 262 -22.52 -11.93 -16.30
N PHE A 263 -22.02 -12.78 -15.41
CA PHE A 263 -21.35 -14.04 -15.74
C PHE A 263 -22.18 -15.23 -15.23
N PRO A 264 -23.34 -15.54 -15.85
CA PRO A 264 -24.09 -16.75 -15.56
C PRO A 264 -23.32 -17.94 -16.16
N ILE A 265 -22.16 -18.28 -15.60
CA ILE A 265 -21.45 -19.50 -15.94
C ILE A 265 -22.07 -20.61 -15.08
N ASN A 266 -22.53 -21.65 -15.77
CA ASN A 266 -22.92 -22.95 -15.24
C ASN A 266 -22.07 -23.34 -14.02
N LEU A 267 -22.61 -23.10 -12.82
CA LEU A 267 -22.17 -23.76 -11.59
C LEU A 267 -22.59 -25.23 -11.71
N LEU A 268 -21.93 -25.99 -12.60
CA LEU A 268 -21.87 -27.42 -12.44
C LEU A 268 -21.18 -27.65 -11.10
N PRO A 269 -21.83 -28.33 -10.13
CA PRO A 269 -21.17 -28.67 -8.90
C PRO A 269 -19.96 -29.53 -9.28
N ILE A 270 -18.76 -29.06 -8.94
CA ILE A 270 -17.61 -29.95 -8.80
C ILE A 270 -18.00 -30.84 -7.63
N ARG A 271 -18.70 -31.95 -7.94
CA ARG A 271 -18.87 -33.05 -6.99
C ARG A 271 -17.47 -33.44 -6.57
N GLN A 272 -17.25 -33.51 -5.26
CA GLN A 272 -16.15 -34.27 -4.70
C GLN A 272 -16.11 -35.61 -5.44
N SER A 273 -15.07 -35.83 -6.23
CA SER A 273 -14.80 -37.14 -6.78
C SER A 273 -14.28 -37.97 -5.63
N ASP A 274 -15.17 -38.75 -5.02
CA ASP A 274 -14.82 -39.96 -4.30
C ASP A 274 -13.83 -40.76 -5.16
N GLY A 275 -12.79 -41.26 -4.48
CA GLY A 275 -11.57 -41.72 -5.11
C GLY A 275 -11.79 -42.77 -6.21
N LEU A 276 -11.27 -42.48 -7.39
CA LEU A 276 -10.85 -43.50 -8.33
C LEU A 276 -9.56 -43.05 -9.01
N ASN A 277 -8.50 -43.74 -8.60
CA ASN A 277 -7.19 -43.80 -9.18
C ASN A 277 -7.29 -44.12 -10.69
N GLN A 278 -6.90 -43.19 -11.57
CA GLN A 278 -6.44 -43.51 -12.92
C GLN A 278 -5.71 -42.32 -13.57
N ASN A 279 -4.44 -42.54 -13.89
CA ASN A 279 -3.56 -41.67 -14.67
C ASN A 279 -4.25 -41.11 -15.93
N ILE A 280 -4.40 -39.79 -16.00
CA ILE A 280 -4.57 -39.06 -17.26
C ILE A 280 -3.59 -37.87 -17.27
N PRO A 281 -2.70 -37.76 -18.27
CA PRO A 281 -1.69 -36.70 -18.30
C PRO A 281 -2.34 -35.34 -18.58
N PHE A 282 -2.08 -34.37 -17.70
CA PHE A 282 -2.45 -32.96 -17.87
C PHE A 282 -1.75 -32.38 -19.11
N ARG A 283 -2.43 -32.34 -20.27
CA ARG A 283 -2.11 -31.39 -21.35
C ARG A 283 -2.92 -30.12 -21.12
N GLN A 284 -2.24 -29.04 -20.76
CA GLN A 284 -2.76 -27.68 -20.84
C GLN A 284 -3.26 -27.40 -22.25
N LYS A 285 -4.58 -27.37 -22.46
CA LYS A 285 -5.18 -26.74 -23.64
C LYS A 285 -5.33 -25.25 -23.33
N TRP A 286 -4.35 -24.49 -23.78
CA TRP A 286 -4.50 -23.07 -24.07
C TRP A 286 -5.59 -22.94 -25.15
N ILE A 287 -6.68 -22.23 -24.86
CA ILE A 287 -7.61 -21.79 -25.90
C ILE A 287 -6.90 -20.65 -26.62
N SER A 288 -6.37 -20.93 -27.82
CA SER A 288 -5.82 -19.92 -28.71
C SER A 288 -6.96 -19.09 -29.30
N CYS A 289 -7.04 -17.81 -28.95
CA CYS A 289 -7.78 -16.83 -29.74
C CYS A 289 -7.12 -16.72 -31.12
N GLN A 290 -7.79 -17.22 -32.15
CA GLN A 290 -7.45 -16.97 -33.55
C GLN A 290 -8.11 -15.67 -34.00
N SER A 291 -7.37 -14.55 -33.90
CA SER A 291 -7.27 -13.48 -34.91
C SER A 291 -6.67 -12.21 -34.27
N PRO A 292 -5.53 -11.71 -34.76
CA PRO A 292 -4.94 -10.46 -34.31
C PRO A 292 -5.44 -9.34 -35.22
N LEU A 293 -6.11 -8.35 -34.65
CA LEU A 293 -6.25 -6.95 -35.07
C LEU A 293 -7.43 -6.38 -34.27
N ASP A 294 -7.26 -5.17 -33.73
CA ASP A 294 -8.24 -4.40 -32.95
C ASP A 294 -8.32 -4.64 -31.44
N CYS A 295 -7.23 -4.32 -30.71
CA CYS A 295 -7.36 -3.55 -29.44
C CYS A 295 -5.99 -3.01 -28.97
N PRO A 296 -5.73 -1.69 -29.05
CA PRO A 296 -4.58 -1.09 -28.39
C PRO A 296 -5.00 -0.77 -26.95
N HIS A 297 -4.43 -1.46 -25.95
CA HIS A 297 -4.32 -1.08 -24.51
C HIS A 297 -4.35 -2.27 -23.53
N CYS A 298 -3.75 -3.42 -23.89
CA CYS A 298 -3.45 -4.49 -22.93
C CYS A 298 -1.95 -4.79 -22.90
N PHE A 299 -1.19 -4.00 -22.15
CA PHE A 299 0.14 -4.39 -21.67
C PHE A 299 0.20 -4.06 -20.19
N PHE A 300 0.17 -5.07 -19.32
CA PHE A 300 0.95 -5.13 -18.06
C PHE A 300 0.77 -6.51 -17.41
N SER A 301 1.78 -7.37 -17.55
CA SER A 301 2.21 -8.29 -16.48
C SER A 301 3.62 -8.81 -16.80
N GLN A 302 4.62 -8.27 -16.10
CA GLN A 302 5.74 -9.00 -15.50
C GLN A 302 6.48 -8.06 -14.56
#